data_AF-A0A3R8T7S6-F1
#
_entry.id   AF-A0A3R8T7S6-F1
#
_cell.length_a   1.000
_cell.length_b   1.000
_cell.length_c   1.000
_cell.angle_alpha   90.00
_cell.angle_beta   90.00
_cell.angle_gamma   90.00
#
_symmetry.space_group_name_H-M   'P 1'
#
loop_
_entity.id
_entity.type
_entity.pdbx_description
1 polymer ?
#
loop_
_entity_poly.entity_id
_entity_poly.type
_entity_poly.pdbx_seq_one_letter_code
_entity_poly.pdbx_strand_id
1 'polypeptide(L)'
;MSKLLELKEKRNQAWQQAKTFLDTVRSEDGLVSEEDSKRYDDMEAKINLYNQEIARLERQEKIDLELAQPASQALIGQPTTVLNDKTTEEEKKGVASDNYAKTFWTSVRKRHFFDVKDVLRVGEDTEGGHLVPDEYEKK
;
A
#
# COMPACT_ATOMS: atom_id res chain seq x y z
N MET A 1 25.13 -17.37 7.62
CA MET A 1 24.08 -17.35 8.66
C MET A 1 23.87 -15.90 9.07
N SER A 2 22.63 -15.42 9.16
CA SER A 2 22.39 -14.09 9.74
C SER A 2 22.48 -14.18 11.26
N LYS A 3 23.02 -13.14 11.90
CA LYS A 3 23.21 -13.06 13.36
C LYS A 3 21.91 -13.33 14.14
N LEU A 4 20.76 -12.95 13.58
CA LEU A 4 19.44 -13.22 14.14
C LEU A 4 19.13 -14.72 14.25
N LEU A 5 19.45 -15.50 13.20
CA LEU A 5 19.24 -16.95 13.20
C LEU A 5 20.10 -17.64 14.26
N GLU A 6 21.36 -17.24 14.39
CA GLU A 6 22.26 -17.78 15.42
C GLU A 6 21.76 -17.51 16.84
N LEU A 7 21.19 -16.32 17.11
CA LEU A 7 20.61 -16.01 18.41
C LEU A 7 19.32 -16.80 18.68
N LYS A 8 18.49 -17.03 17.65
CA LYS A 8 17.30 -17.88 17.75
C LYS A 8 17.67 -19.33 18.06
N GLU A 9 18.72 -19.84 17.43
CA GLU A 9 19.26 -21.18 17.71
C GLU A 9 19.78 -21.28 19.14
N LYS A 10 20.58 -20.31 19.60
CA LYS A 10 21.09 -20.27 20.99
C LYS A 10 19.97 -20.19 22.02
N ARG A 11 18.93 -19.39 21.77
CA ARG A 11 17.74 -19.34 22.62
C ARG A 11 17.04 -20.70 22.67
N ASN A 12 16.85 -21.36 21.52
CA ASN A 12 16.20 -22.66 21.48
C ASN A 12 17.00 -23.73 22.23
N GLN A 13 18.33 -23.71 22.11
CA GLN A 13 19.22 -24.58 22.89
C GLN A 13 19.11 -24.30 24.39
N ALA A 14 19.15 -23.03 24.80
CA ALA A 14 18.98 -22.64 26.21
C ALA A 14 17.61 -23.05 26.76
N TRP A 15 16.54 -22.92 25.96
CA TRP A 15 15.20 -23.37 26.32
C TRP A 15 15.11 -24.89 26.47
N GLN A 16 15.72 -25.65 25.55
CA GLN A 16 15.79 -27.11 25.64
C GLN A 16 16.57 -27.53 26.88
N GLN A 17 17.69 -26.88 27.18
CA GLN A 17 18.47 -27.13 28.40
C GLN A 17 17.66 -26.86 29.66
N ALA A 18 16.97 -25.71 29.74
CA ALA A 18 16.11 -25.36 30.87
C ALA A 18 14.99 -26.40 31.06
N LYS A 19 14.38 -26.87 29.97
CA LYS A 19 13.37 -27.93 30.01
C LYS A 19 13.94 -29.25 30.50
N THR A 20 15.08 -29.69 29.95
CA THR A 20 15.73 -30.92 30.41
C THR A 20 16.16 -30.85 31.87
N PHE A 21 16.62 -29.68 32.33
CA PHE A 21 16.98 -29.48 33.72
C PHE A 21 15.75 -29.62 34.63
N LEU A 22 14.64 -28.96 34.28
CA LEU A 22 13.41 -29.06 35.04
C LEU A 22 12.87 -30.51 35.06
N ASP A 23 12.97 -31.23 33.95
CA ASP A 23 12.60 -32.65 33.87
C ASP A 23 13.50 -33.54 34.77
N THR A 24 14.78 -33.22 34.92
CA THR A 24 15.71 -33.98 35.80
C THR A 24 15.57 -33.65 37.28
N VAL A 25 15.20 -32.42 37.61
CA VAL A 25 15.14 -31.92 38.99
C VAL A 25 13.79 -32.21 39.63
N ARG A 26 12.75 -32.41 38.81
CA ARG A 26 11.40 -32.71 39.30
C ARG A 26 11.36 -34.12 39.91
N SER A 27 11.42 -34.18 41.23
CA SER A 27 11.21 -35.41 42.00
C SER A 27 9.76 -35.92 41.87
N GLU A 28 9.50 -37.18 42.23
CA GLU A 28 8.15 -37.77 42.20
C GLU A 28 7.11 -36.98 43.02
N ASP A 29 7.55 -36.25 44.05
CA ASP A 29 6.71 -35.35 44.86
C ASP A 29 6.50 -33.94 44.26
N GLY A 30 7.10 -33.64 43.10
CA GLY A 30 6.94 -32.37 42.39
C GLY A 30 7.64 -31.16 43.03
N LEU A 31 8.50 -31.38 44.05
CA LEU A 31 9.26 -30.35 44.75
C LEU A 31 10.66 -30.18 44.14
N VAL A 32 11.10 -28.92 44.03
CA VAL A 32 12.42 -28.51 43.53
C VAL A 32 13.21 -27.93 44.70
N SER A 33 14.49 -28.32 44.82
CA SER A 33 15.39 -27.78 45.85
C SER A 33 15.64 -26.29 45.65
N GLU A 34 15.83 -25.53 46.73
CA GLU A 34 16.12 -24.08 46.66
C GLU A 34 17.37 -23.76 45.82
N GLU A 35 18.34 -24.68 45.80
CA GLU A 35 19.56 -24.53 44.98
C GLU A 35 19.27 -24.66 43.49
N ASP A 36 18.37 -25.56 43.11
CA ASP A 36 18.00 -25.79 41.71
C ASP A 36 17.02 -24.74 41.19
N SER A 37 16.17 -24.17 42.06
CA SER A 37 15.35 -22.99 41.74
C SER A 37 16.23 -21.81 41.30
N LYS A 38 17.30 -21.51 42.04
CA LYS A 38 18.24 -20.43 41.67
C LYS A 38 18.91 -20.68 40.32
N ARG A 39 19.31 -21.93 40.05
CA ARG A 39 19.90 -22.30 38.76
C ARG A 39 18.90 -22.11 37.62
N TYR A 40 17.64 -22.45 37.86
CA TYR A 40 16.57 -22.27 36.89
C TYR A 40 16.30 -20.78 36.63
N ASP A 41 16.27 -19.94 37.67
CA ASP A 41 16.14 -18.49 37.54
C ASP A 41 17.28 -17.90 36.67
N ASP A 42 18.52 -18.37 36.87
CA ASP A 42 19.67 -17.97 36.04
C ASP A 42 19.50 -18.39 34.56
N MET A 43 18.88 -19.55 34.31
CA MET A 43 18.57 -20.01 32.96
C MET A 43 17.47 -19.17 32.31
N GLU A 44 16.41 -18.85 33.04
CA GLU A 44 15.35 -17.95 32.57
C GLU A 44 15.90 -16.55 32.28
N ALA A 45 16.80 -16.02 33.12
CA ALA A 45 17.46 -14.75 32.89
C ALA A 45 18.24 -14.76 31.56
N LYS A 46 18.97 -15.84 31.26
CA LYS A 46 19.68 -15.99 29.97
C LYS A 46 18.73 -16.05 28.79
N ILE A 47 17.62 -16.79 28.89
CA ILE A 47 16.60 -16.86 27.84
C ILE A 47 15.98 -15.47 27.59
N ASN A 48 15.70 -14.73 28.66
CA ASN A 48 15.17 -13.37 28.58
C ASN A 48 16.15 -12.40 27.92
N LEU A 49 17.44 -12.49 28.23
CA LEU A 49 18.47 -11.70 27.54
C LEU A 49 18.51 -12.01 26.03
N TYR A 50 18.43 -13.29 25.63
CA TYR A 50 18.35 -13.65 24.22
C TYR A 50 17.08 -13.12 23.55
N ASN A 51 15.93 -13.18 24.23
CA ASN A 51 14.67 -12.64 23.73
C ASN A 51 14.76 -11.13 23.50
N GLN A 52 15.32 -10.39 24.44
CA GLN A 52 15.50 -8.94 24.31
C GLN A 52 16.40 -8.58 23.13
N GLU A 53 17.49 -9.32 22.94
CA GLU A 53 18.42 -9.07 21.85
C GLU A 53 17.82 -9.42 20.48
N ILE A 54 17.10 -10.53 20.38
CA ILE A 54 16.34 -10.90 19.18
C ILE A 54 15.33 -9.80 18.83
N ALA A 55 14.56 -9.31 19.81
CA ALA A 55 13.56 -8.27 19.58
C ALA A 55 14.17 -6.93 19.15
N ARG A 56 15.39 -6.59 19.61
CA ARG A 56 16.12 -5.42 19.14
C ARG A 56 16.52 -5.56 17.67
N LEU A 57 17.08 -6.70 17.30
CA LEU A 57 17.50 -6.96 15.91
C LEU A 57 16.31 -7.04 14.95
N GLU A 58 15.21 -7.69 15.34
CA GLU A 58 13.99 -7.75 14.52
C GLU A 58 13.39 -6.37 14.30
N ARG A 59 13.46 -5.48 15.31
CA ARG A 59 13.03 -4.08 15.15
C ARG A 59 13.93 -3.33 14.19
N GLN A 60 15.25 -3.52 14.26
CA GLN A 60 16.20 -2.92 13.31
C GLN A 60 15.93 -3.40 11.89
N GLU A 61 15.83 -4.71 11.68
CA GLU A 61 15.53 -5.29 10.36
C GLU A 61 14.18 -4.80 9.81
N LYS A 62 13.17 -4.65 10.67
CA LYS A 62 11.87 -4.10 10.26
C LYS A 62 11.98 -2.64 9.80
N ILE A 63 12.67 -1.81 10.57
CA ILE A 63 12.88 -0.39 10.20
C ILE A 63 13.70 -0.31 8.92
N ASP A 64 14.75 -1.11 8.78
CA ASP A 64 15.57 -1.13 7.57
C ASP A 64 14.78 -1.58 6.35
N LEU A 65 13.87 -2.55 6.50
CA LEU A 65 12.97 -2.99 5.44
C LEU A 65 11.97 -1.88 5.09
N GLU A 66 11.35 -1.23 6.08
CA GLU A 66 10.46 -0.09 5.87
C GLU A 66 11.17 1.08 5.16
N LEU A 67 12.43 1.38 5.52
CA LEU A 67 13.23 2.40 4.87
C LEU A 67 13.73 1.99 3.47
N ALA A 68 13.95 0.70 3.24
CA ALA A 68 14.31 0.16 1.94
C ALA A 68 13.13 0.08 0.97
N GLN A 69 11.88 0.19 1.47
CA GLN A 69 10.73 0.28 0.58
C GLN A 69 10.84 1.55 -0.27
N PRO A 70 10.59 1.46 -1.59
CA PRO A 70 10.66 2.61 -2.46
C PRO A 70 9.65 3.68 -1.99
N ALA A 71 10.12 4.91 -1.80
CA ALA A 71 9.29 6.02 -1.34
C ALA A 71 8.14 6.37 -2.31
N SER A 72 8.26 5.95 -3.56
CA SER A 72 7.20 6.04 -4.57
C SER A 72 6.91 4.65 -5.14
N GLN A 73 5.63 4.32 -5.24
CA GLN A 73 5.22 3.23 -6.10
C GLN A 73 5.55 3.63 -7.53
N ALA A 74 6.25 2.77 -8.28
CA ALA A 74 6.54 3.04 -9.68
C ALA A 74 5.21 3.27 -10.40
N LEU A 75 5.08 4.42 -11.08
CA LEU A 75 3.95 4.73 -11.93
C LEU A 75 4.01 3.80 -13.15
N ILE A 76 3.42 2.61 -13.03
CA ILE A 76 3.28 1.64 -14.13
C ILE A 76 2.10 2.03 -15.05
N GLY A 77 1.34 3.08 -14.68
CA GLY A 77 0.29 3.65 -15.51
C GLY A 77 0.85 4.38 -16.73
N GLN A 78 0.27 4.14 -17.90
CA GLN A 78 0.47 4.99 -19.07
C GLN A 78 0.06 6.43 -18.71
N PRO A 79 0.75 7.49 -19.20
CA PRO A 79 0.47 8.89 -18.87
C PRO A 79 -0.82 9.43 -19.49
N THR A 80 -1.87 8.63 -19.56
CA THR A 80 -3.22 9.01 -19.99
C THR A 80 -4.22 8.38 -19.05
N THR A 81 -4.56 9.12 -18.01
CA THR A 81 -5.89 9.37 -17.41
C THR A 81 -5.76 9.60 -15.91
N VAL A 82 -5.62 10.89 -15.59
CA VAL A 82 -6.14 11.57 -14.39
C VAL A 82 -5.91 10.88 -13.04
N LEU A 83 -4.87 11.35 -12.34
CA LEU A 83 -4.80 11.33 -10.89
C LEU A 83 -5.96 12.16 -10.33
N ASN A 84 -7.10 11.54 -10.05
CA ASN A 84 -8.03 12.03 -9.03
C ASN A 84 -8.70 10.82 -8.36
N ASP A 85 -8.51 10.81 -7.05
CA ASP A 85 -8.96 9.82 -6.10
C ASP A 85 -10.49 9.62 -6.20
N LYS A 86 -10.92 8.35 -6.17
CA LYS A 86 -12.28 7.87 -5.81
C LYS A 86 -13.46 8.02 -6.78
N THR A 87 -13.26 8.19 -8.08
CA THR A 87 -14.34 7.88 -9.03
C THR A 87 -13.81 6.98 -10.12
N THR A 88 -14.41 5.81 -10.26
CA THR A 88 -14.32 4.97 -11.44
C THR A 88 -14.96 5.77 -12.58
N GLU A 89 -14.27 6.79 -13.08
CA GLU A 89 -14.68 7.48 -14.29
C GLU A 89 -14.44 6.48 -15.42
N GLU A 90 -15.54 6.00 -16.01
CA GLU A 90 -15.54 5.27 -17.26
C GLU A 90 -14.59 5.97 -18.24
N GLU A 91 -13.75 5.18 -18.93
CA GLU A 91 -12.79 5.67 -19.91
C GLU A 91 -13.46 6.76 -20.77
N LYS A 92 -13.02 8.02 -20.61
CA LYS A 92 -13.58 9.15 -21.35
C LYS A 92 -13.29 8.94 -22.83
N LYS A 93 -14.20 8.26 -23.52
CA LYS A 93 -14.26 8.21 -24.97
C LYS A 93 -14.53 9.65 -25.43
N GLY A 94 -13.73 10.13 -26.37
CA GLY A 94 -13.63 11.57 -26.69
C GLY A 94 -14.97 12.31 -26.69
N VAL A 95 -14.98 13.49 -26.07
CA VAL A 95 -16.13 14.39 -25.85
C VAL A 95 -16.98 14.60 -27.11
N ALA A 96 -16.34 14.58 -28.29
CA ALA A 96 -16.99 14.71 -29.58
C ALA A 96 -18.07 13.63 -29.84
N SER A 97 -17.87 12.39 -29.36
CA SER A 97 -18.77 11.27 -29.67
C SER A 97 -20.10 11.35 -28.92
N ASP A 98 -20.07 11.70 -27.64
CA ASP A 98 -21.27 11.77 -26.80
C ASP A 98 -22.15 12.98 -27.12
N ASN A 99 -21.52 14.14 -27.36
CA ASN A 99 -22.27 15.34 -27.74
C ASN A 99 -22.95 15.15 -29.09
N TYR A 100 -22.24 14.61 -30.09
CA TYR A 100 -22.80 14.27 -31.39
C TYR A 100 -23.97 13.27 -31.29
N ALA A 101 -23.82 12.19 -30.53
CA ALA A 101 -24.88 11.19 -30.38
C ALA A 101 -26.15 11.82 -29.77
N LYS A 102 -25.98 12.66 -28.75
CA LYS A 102 -27.10 13.33 -28.08
C LYS A 102 -27.81 14.34 -29.00
N THR A 103 -27.06 15.13 -29.76
CA THR A 103 -27.63 16.10 -30.70
C THR A 103 -28.35 15.41 -31.86
N PHE A 104 -27.75 14.35 -32.42
CA PHE A 104 -28.37 13.52 -33.46
C PHE A 104 -29.71 12.94 -33.01
N TRP A 105 -29.79 12.30 -31.85
CA TRP A 105 -31.06 11.75 -31.36
C TRP A 105 -32.09 12.82 -30.99
N THR A 106 -31.65 14.03 -30.68
CA THR A 106 -32.55 15.16 -30.38
C THR A 106 -33.14 15.75 -31.67
N SER A 107 -32.34 15.85 -32.74
CA SER A 107 -32.82 16.33 -34.05
C SER A 107 -33.80 15.34 -34.67
N VAL A 108 -33.53 14.04 -34.58
CA VAL A 108 -34.43 12.98 -35.07
C VAL A 108 -35.77 12.99 -34.33
N ARG A 109 -35.78 13.25 -33.02
CA ARG A 109 -37.02 13.25 -32.21
C ARG A 109 -37.84 14.54 -32.34
N LYS A 110 -37.22 15.68 -32.66
CA LYS A 110 -37.92 16.96 -32.84
C LYS A 110 -38.35 17.15 -34.30
N ARG A 111 -39.60 16.82 -34.60
CA ARG A 111 -40.19 17.05 -35.93
C ARG A 111 -40.46 18.57 -36.10
N HIS A 112 -39.86 19.19 -37.11
CA HIS A 112 -39.98 20.62 -37.49
C HIS A 112 -39.07 21.65 -36.78
N PHE A 113 -37.90 21.26 -36.26
CA PHE A 113 -36.94 22.21 -35.66
C PHE A 113 -35.53 22.04 -36.24
N PHE A 114 -34.96 23.10 -36.81
CA PHE A 114 -33.56 23.15 -37.25
C PHE A 114 -32.71 23.73 -36.12
N ASP A 115 -32.20 22.85 -35.24
CA ASP A 115 -31.28 23.21 -34.16
C ASP A 115 -29.85 23.01 -34.68
N VAL A 116 -29.24 24.06 -35.21
CA VAL A 116 -27.84 24.03 -35.69
C VAL A 116 -26.95 24.33 -34.50
N LYS A 117 -26.10 23.36 -34.13
CA LYS A 117 -25.14 23.47 -33.02
C LYS A 117 -23.71 23.46 -33.56
N ASP A 118 -22.78 24.02 -32.79
CA ASP A 118 -21.38 24.26 -33.21
C ASP A 118 -21.26 25.18 -34.44
N VAL A 119 -22.04 26.27 -34.47
CA VAL A 119 -21.92 27.29 -35.52
C VAL A 119 -20.80 28.27 -35.17
N LEU A 120 -19.91 28.55 -36.12
CA LEU A 120 -18.95 29.65 -36.01
C LEU A 120 -19.72 30.98 -35.95
N ARG A 121 -19.79 31.60 -34.77
CA ARG A 121 -20.35 32.94 -34.57
C ARG A 121 -19.25 33.90 -34.15
N VAL A 122 -19.18 35.05 -34.82
CA VAL A 122 -18.25 36.13 -34.47
C VAL A 122 -18.82 36.87 -33.27
N GLY A 123 -18.13 36.86 -32.13
CA GLY A 123 -18.52 37.56 -30.91
C GLY A 123 -18.78 36.63 -29.73
N GLU A 124 -20.05 36.54 -29.28
CA GLU A 124 -20.43 35.94 -28.00
C GLU A 124 -20.73 34.43 -28.10
N ASP A 125 -20.03 33.63 -27.29
CA ASP A 125 -20.19 32.17 -27.19
C ASP A 125 -21.47 31.82 -26.43
N THR A 126 -22.56 31.68 -27.19
CA THR A 126 -23.88 31.32 -26.65
C THR A 126 -24.15 29.82 -26.72
N GLU A 127 -23.30 29.03 -27.38
CA GLU A 127 -23.57 27.63 -27.72
C GLU A 127 -22.44 26.64 -27.33
N GLY A 128 -21.36 27.12 -26.69
CA GLY A 128 -20.37 26.27 -26.02
C GLY A 128 -19.35 25.66 -26.99
N GLY A 129 -18.80 26.46 -27.90
CA GLY A 129 -17.77 26.05 -28.85
C GLY A 129 -16.34 26.20 -28.31
N HIS A 130 -15.35 25.71 -29.08
CA HIS A 130 -13.95 25.98 -28.78
C HIS A 130 -13.58 27.38 -29.29
N LEU A 131 -13.19 28.28 -28.38
CA LEU A 131 -12.68 29.61 -28.72
C LEU A 131 -11.39 29.46 -29.51
N VAL A 132 -11.41 29.77 -30.81
CA VAL A 132 -10.19 29.87 -31.63
C VAL A 132 -9.53 31.21 -31.27
N PRO A 133 -8.27 31.22 -30.82
CA PRO A 133 -7.58 32.47 -30.55
C PRO A 133 -7.42 33.27 -31.85
N ASP A 134 -7.72 34.58 -31.78
CA ASP A 134 -7.60 35.55 -32.89
C ASP A 134 -6.23 35.56 -33.59
N GLU A 135 -5.21 34.95 -32.96
CA GLU A 135 -3.86 34.79 -33.48
C GLU A 135 -3.79 33.92 -34.75
N TYR A 136 -4.73 32.99 -34.94
CA TYR A 136 -4.76 32.09 -36.10
C TYR A 136 -5.51 32.63 -37.32
N GLU A 137 -6.23 33.75 -37.19
CA GLU A 137 -7.04 34.32 -38.28
C GLU A 137 -6.36 35.46 -39.04
N LYS A 138 -5.16 35.89 -38.61
CA LYS A 138 -4.41 36.94 -39.32
C LYS A 138 -3.62 36.35 -40.49
N LYS A 139 -4.05 36.70 -41.70
CA LYS A 139 -3.39 36.43 -42.98
C LYS A 139 -2.22 37.37 -43.22
#